data_AF-A0A1S2NB22-F1
#
_entry.id   AF-A0A1S2NB22-F1
#
_cell.length_a   1.000
_cell.length_b   1.000
_cell.length_c   1.000
_cell.angle_alpha   90.00
_cell.angle_beta   90.00
_cell.angle_gamma   90.00
#
_symmetry.space_group_name_H-M   'P 1'
#
loop_
_entity.id
_entity.type
_entity.pdbx_description
1 polymer ?
#
loop_
_entity_poly.entity_id
_entity_poly.type
_entity_poly.pdbx_seq_one_letter_code
_entity_poly.pdbx_strand_id
1 'polypeptide(L)'
;MKEFTRLLAAWLAAAVATAAVASVVQTQINLGELSALGASIGPADRLRVTLGDLAGFGAVMTGIALVALLPAFGAGRLLARRAPPPWRAAIFALVAVVALWVAFWLMLHVIPMPAIAATRGGIDHALMAATGIVGGLLYARMSAPARGPGDPRRHAALAAMLALVPALLFLATSPGAAGRLDAVDPASYRVETVALGLERPWSLAFLPDGRMLVTEMGGRLLAIGADGASTPIATDGLPPVFQRGGTIGLMDVAPDPAFARNGLLYLTMGHGEEGANGTRLVRARLQNDRLEDVRILFSSTPKPRAGNNGGRIAFLPDGTLALTVGDGNWRREEAQNPANHLGTVVRLDRDGRAPPDNPFLKRPGAAPEVYSLGHRNPQGIAVDPGTGELLLTEHGARGGDEINRIVGGKNYGWPLVTAGIDYPSGRVTPFSRLAGFEAPLLEWTPSIAPSGLAVYDGALFPEWRGDLLVPALRGRALHRVVRDGGRIVEQQTLLAELNQRLRDVKVGRDGAIYVLTDGLDASLLRLSPP
;
A
#
# COMPACT_ATOMS: atom_id res chain seq x y z
N MET A 1 -16.31 38.06 -26.74
CA MET A 1 -16.25 36.63 -27.18
C MET A 1 -14.91 36.24 -27.80
N LYS A 2 -14.38 36.95 -28.81
CA LYS A 2 -13.11 36.58 -29.51
C LYS A 2 -11.86 36.53 -28.62
N GLU A 3 -11.70 37.46 -27.67
CA GLU A 3 -10.54 37.46 -26.76
C GLU A 3 -10.63 36.33 -25.74
N PHE A 4 -11.81 36.12 -25.15
CA PHE A 4 -12.07 35.06 -24.18
C PHE A 4 -11.75 33.67 -24.76
N THR A 5 -12.25 33.35 -25.94
CA THR A 5 -12.01 32.03 -26.57
C THR A 5 -10.53 31.82 -26.92
N ARG A 6 -9.80 32.88 -27.32
CA ARG A 6 -8.34 32.80 -27.54
C ARG A 6 -7.60 32.50 -26.24
N LEU A 7 -7.92 33.21 -25.16
CA LEU A 7 -7.26 33.03 -23.87
C LEU A 7 -7.56 31.65 -23.27
N LEU A 8 -8.81 31.19 -23.41
CA LEU A 8 -9.21 29.83 -23.02
C LEU A 8 -8.41 28.79 -23.80
N ALA A 9 -8.32 28.91 -25.12
CA ALA A 9 -7.52 28.01 -25.96
C ALA A 9 -6.02 28.05 -25.59
N ALA A 10 -5.48 29.24 -25.31
CA ALA A 10 -4.09 29.40 -24.89
C ALA A 10 -3.81 28.73 -23.54
N TRP A 11 -4.71 28.86 -22.56
CA TRP A 11 -4.57 28.22 -21.25
C TRP A 11 -4.68 26.69 -21.35
N LEU A 12 -5.67 26.18 -22.08
CA LEU A 12 -5.82 24.74 -22.31
C LEU A 12 -4.59 24.16 -23.02
N ALA A 13 -4.09 24.83 -24.06
CA ALA A 13 -2.91 24.37 -24.80
C ALA A 13 -1.66 24.38 -23.91
N ALA A 14 -1.48 25.43 -23.11
CA ALA A 14 -0.39 25.51 -22.15
C ALA A 14 -0.46 24.41 -21.09
N ALA A 15 -1.64 24.09 -20.56
CA ALA A 15 -1.81 23.03 -19.59
C ALA A 15 -1.48 21.65 -20.18
N VAL A 16 -1.99 21.33 -21.38
CA VAL A 16 -1.69 20.06 -22.06
C VAL A 16 -0.20 19.95 -22.41
N ALA A 17 0.42 21.02 -22.91
CA ALA A 17 1.86 21.01 -23.23
C ALA A 17 2.73 20.84 -21.98
N THR A 18 2.42 21.55 -20.89
CA THR A 18 3.07 21.37 -19.60
C THR A 18 2.92 19.93 -19.11
N ALA A 19 1.70 19.37 -19.17
CA ALA A 19 1.42 18.02 -18.72
C ALA A 19 2.20 16.96 -19.49
N ALA A 20 2.27 17.07 -20.81
CA ALA A 20 3.05 16.15 -21.64
C ALA A 20 4.55 16.15 -21.26
N VAL A 21 5.14 17.34 -21.11
CA VAL A 21 6.56 17.46 -20.73
C VAL A 21 6.78 16.99 -19.29
N ALA A 22 5.89 17.32 -18.36
CA ALA A 22 5.94 16.86 -16.98
C ALA A 22 5.84 15.34 -16.86
N SER A 23 4.97 14.69 -17.63
CA SER A 23 4.90 13.23 -17.68
C SER A 23 6.22 12.62 -18.15
N VAL A 24 6.83 13.15 -19.22
CA VAL A 24 8.13 12.67 -19.71
C VAL A 24 9.22 12.83 -18.64
N VAL A 25 9.33 14.03 -18.05
CA VAL A 25 10.34 14.33 -17.01
C VAL A 25 10.18 13.39 -15.82
N GLN A 26 8.95 13.24 -15.30
CA GLN A 26 8.65 12.33 -14.21
C GLN A 26 9.01 10.88 -14.54
N THR A 27 8.61 10.39 -15.72
CA THR A 27 8.93 9.03 -16.13
C THR A 27 10.44 8.81 -16.14
N GLN A 28 11.23 9.76 -16.65
CA GLN A 28 12.68 9.61 -16.69
C GLN A 28 13.32 9.66 -15.30
N ILE A 29 12.82 10.49 -14.39
CA ILE A 29 13.26 10.52 -12.98
C ILE A 29 12.98 9.17 -12.33
N ASN A 30 11.75 8.66 -12.43
CA ASN A 30 11.36 7.36 -11.86
C ASN A 30 12.23 6.21 -12.42
N LEU A 31 12.45 6.17 -13.74
CA LEU A 31 13.31 5.15 -14.35
C LEU A 31 14.80 5.31 -13.95
N GLY A 32 15.24 6.53 -13.69
CA GLY A 32 16.56 6.82 -13.12
C GLY A 32 16.71 6.24 -11.71
N GLU A 33 15.74 6.48 -10.83
CA GLU A 33 15.70 5.92 -9.47
C GLU A 33 15.75 4.38 -9.50
N LEU A 34 14.94 3.75 -10.36
CA LEU A 34 14.95 2.29 -10.51
C LEU A 34 16.29 1.75 -11.04
N SER A 35 16.93 2.48 -11.96
CA SER A 35 18.27 2.10 -12.46
C SER A 35 19.32 2.18 -11.35
N ALA A 36 19.22 3.19 -10.48
CA ALA A 36 20.11 3.33 -9.31
C ALA A 36 19.92 2.21 -8.28
N LEU A 37 18.73 1.59 -8.23
CA LEU A 37 18.43 0.40 -7.45
C LEU A 37 18.86 -0.92 -8.13
N GLY A 38 19.50 -0.85 -9.30
CA GLY A 38 20.06 -2.01 -10.01
C GLY A 38 19.14 -2.62 -11.07
N ALA A 39 18.01 -1.98 -11.41
CA ALA A 39 17.16 -2.45 -12.50
C ALA A 39 17.79 -2.16 -13.87
N SER A 40 17.89 -3.19 -14.72
CA SER A 40 18.38 -3.04 -16.09
C SER A 40 17.28 -2.44 -16.99
N ILE A 41 17.28 -1.12 -17.18
CA ILE A 41 16.28 -0.40 -17.98
C ILE A 41 16.87 0.01 -19.32
N GLY A 42 16.46 -0.68 -20.38
CA GLY A 42 16.92 -0.41 -21.75
C GLY A 42 16.19 0.76 -22.43
N PRO A 43 16.69 1.24 -23.59
CA PRO A 43 16.02 2.30 -24.36
C PRO A 43 14.57 1.97 -24.74
N ALA A 44 14.29 0.69 -25.06
CA ALA A 44 12.95 0.24 -25.41
C ALA A 44 11.98 0.34 -24.21
N ASP A 45 12.45 0.00 -23.00
CA ASP A 45 11.65 0.16 -21.78
C ASP A 45 11.36 1.63 -21.50
N ARG A 46 12.38 2.50 -21.62
CA ARG A 46 12.19 3.95 -21.45
C ARG A 46 11.13 4.50 -22.39
N LEU A 47 11.19 4.14 -23.67
CA LEU A 47 10.22 4.58 -24.66
C LEU A 47 8.81 4.07 -24.33
N ARG A 48 8.68 2.75 -24.10
CA ARG A 48 7.40 2.11 -23.80
C ARG A 48 6.71 2.68 -22.56
N VAL A 49 7.46 2.86 -21.47
CA VAL A 49 6.93 3.43 -20.22
C VAL A 49 6.52 4.89 -20.45
N THR A 50 7.35 5.67 -21.14
CA THR A 50 7.05 7.08 -21.44
C THR A 50 5.77 7.24 -22.24
N LEU A 51 5.58 6.42 -23.27
CA LEU A 51 4.34 6.43 -24.06
C LEU A 51 3.12 6.00 -23.21
N GLY A 52 3.30 5.02 -22.32
CA GLY A 52 2.26 4.59 -21.38
C GLY A 52 1.87 5.69 -20.39
N ASP A 53 2.84 6.34 -19.76
CA ASP A 53 2.61 7.42 -18.79
C ASP A 53 2.04 8.68 -19.46
N LEU A 54 2.39 8.95 -20.72
CA LEU A 54 1.74 10.01 -21.50
C LEU A 54 0.24 9.75 -21.68
N ALA A 55 -0.16 8.50 -21.91
CA ALA A 55 -1.57 8.12 -22.08
C ALA A 55 -2.34 8.04 -20.75
N GLY A 56 -1.73 7.49 -19.70
CA GLY A 56 -2.36 7.34 -18.38
C GLY A 56 -2.15 8.56 -17.47
N PHE A 57 -0.92 8.74 -17.00
CA PHE A 57 -0.55 9.79 -16.05
C PHE A 57 -0.69 11.22 -16.62
N GLY A 58 -0.54 11.39 -17.94
CA GLY A 58 -0.72 12.67 -18.64
C GLY A 58 -2.08 13.34 -18.38
N ALA A 59 -3.15 12.56 -18.20
CA ALA A 59 -4.46 13.10 -17.86
C ALA A 59 -4.47 13.72 -16.45
N VAL A 60 -3.84 13.06 -15.48
CA VAL A 60 -3.70 13.57 -14.10
C VAL A 60 -2.86 14.84 -14.08
N MET A 61 -1.73 14.85 -14.80
CA MET A 61 -0.90 16.05 -14.94
C MET A 61 -1.61 17.20 -15.64
N THR A 62 -2.47 16.90 -16.61
CA THR A 62 -3.30 17.92 -17.26
C THR A 62 -4.24 18.56 -16.24
N GLY A 63 -4.88 17.76 -15.38
CA GLY A 63 -5.70 18.27 -14.28
C GLY A 63 -4.93 19.21 -13.33
N ILE A 64 -3.73 18.81 -12.90
CA ILE A 64 -2.86 19.62 -12.04
C ILE A 64 -2.47 20.93 -12.75
N ALA A 65 -2.03 20.85 -14.01
CA ALA A 65 -1.61 22.01 -14.78
C ALA A 65 -2.76 22.99 -15.04
N LEU A 66 -3.98 22.51 -15.32
CA LEU A 66 -5.15 23.36 -15.48
C LEU A 66 -5.40 24.20 -14.22
N VAL A 67 -5.44 23.54 -13.06
CA VAL A 67 -5.70 24.22 -11.78
C VAL A 67 -4.57 25.19 -11.41
N ALA A 68 -3.31 24.76 -11.53
CA ALA A 68 -2.17 25.57 -11.15
C ALA A 68 -1.98 26.80 -12.06
N LEU A 69 -2.12 26.63 -13.38
CA LEU A 69 -1.78 27.68 -14.34
C LEU A 69 -2.87 28.74 -14.51
N LEU A 70 -4.14 28.43 -14.17
CA LEU A 70 -5.24 29.38 -14.33
C LEU A 70 -5.02 30.69 -13.52
N PRO A 71 -4.82 30.65 -12.18
CA PRO A 71 -4.53 31.86 -11.41
C PRO A 71 -3.17 32.46 -11.77
N ALA A 72 -2.18 31.62 -12.09
CA ALA A 72 -0.83 32.05 -12.45
C ALA A 72 -0.82 32.93 -13.71
N PHE A 73 -1.55 32.54 -14.76
CA PHE A 73 -1.66 33.33 -15.98
C PHE A 73 -2.53 34.57 -15.79
N GLY A 74 -3.50 34.56 -14.89
CA GLY A 74 -4.19 35.77 -14.44
C GLY A 74 -3.23 36.80 -13.86
N ALA A 75 -2.39 36.38 -12.91
CA ALA A 75 -1.35 37.22 -12.31
C ALA A 75 -0.29 37.65 -13.34
N GLY A 76 0.17 36.73 -14.19
CA GLY A 76 1.12 36.99 -15.26
C GLY A 76 0.64 38.07 -16.22
N ARG A 77 -0.66 38.10 -16.56
CA ARG A 77 -1.24 39.17 -17.37
C ARG A 77 -1.20 40.53 -16.67
N LEU A 78 -1.48 40.57 -15.37
CA LEU A 78 -1.40 41.82 -14.59
C LEU A 78 0.04 42.36 -14.55
N LEU A 79 1.02 41.48 -14.37
CA LEU A 79 2.46 41.83 -14.39
C LEU A 79 2.91 42.25 -15.80
N ALA A 80 2.52 41.50 -16.83
CA ALA A 80 2.90 41.76 -18.22
C ALA A 80 2.38 43.09 -18.77
N ARG A 81 1.31 43.66 -18.18
CA ARG A 81 0.83 45.03 -18.51
C ARG A 81 1.86 46.11 -18.19
N ARG A 82 2.68 45.89 -17.15
CA ARG A 82 3.70 46.85 -16.68
C ARG A 82 5.10 46.55 -17.23
N ALA A 83 5.26 45.46 -17.95
CA ALA A 83 6.55 44.99 -18.43
C ALA A 83 6.78 45.32 -19.92
N PRO A 84 8.04 45.62 -20.32
CA PRO A 84 8.39 45.76 -21.74
C PRO A 84 8.07 44.48 -22.54
N PRO A 85 7.73 44.58 -23.83
CA PRO A 85 7.42 43.44 -24.69
C PRO A 85 8.38 42.22 -24.61
N PRO A 86 9.72 42.38 -24.58
CA PRO A 86 10.64 41.22 -24.52
C PRO A 86 10.49 40.40 -23.24
N TRP A 87 10.04 41.02 -22.14
CA TRP A 87 9.92 40.35 -20.83
C TRP A 87 8.61 39.58 -20.66
N ARG A 88 7.62 39.77 -21.54
CA ARG A 88 6.30 39.16 -21.37
C ARG A 88 6.35 37.63 -21.39
N ALA A 89 7.15 37.04 -22.29
CA ALA A 89 7.32 35.59 -22.35
C ALA A 89 8.01 35.04 -21.10
N ALA A 90 9.06 35.74 -20.62
CA ALA A 90 9.76 35.38 -19.40
C ALA A 90 8.86 35.45 -18.15
N ILE A 91 7.98 36.46 -18.07
CA ILE A 91 7.00 36.58 -16.98
C ILE A 91 6.07 35.37 -16.97
N PHE A 92 5.50 34.98 -18.12
CA PHE A 92 4.58 33.83 -18.18
C PHE A 92 5.29 32.50 -17.88
N ALA A 93 6.54 32.33 -18.32
CA ALA A 93 7.36 31.18 -17.94
C ALA A 93 7.59 31.14 -16.42
N LEU A 94 8.00 32.26 -15.82
CA LEU A 94 8.28 32.34 -14.38
C LEU A 94 7.04 32.06 -13.52
N VAL A 95 5.90 32.70 -13.81
CA VAL A 95 4.68 32.48 -13.01
C VAL A 95 4.17 31.04 -13.15
N ALA A 96 4.37 30.39 -14.31
CA ALA A 96 4.03 28.99 -14.49
C ALA A 96 4.92 28.07 -13.65
N VAL A 97 6.23 28.32 -13.61
CA VAL A 97 7.18 27.56 -12.76
C VAL A 97 6.82 27.70 -11.28
N VAL A 98 6.58 28.93 -10.82
CA VAL A 98 6.18 29.19 -9.42
C VAL A 98 4.86 28.49 -9.08
N ALA A 99 3.89 28.51 -10.00
CA ALA A 99 2.60 27.85 -9.78
C ALA A 99 2.73 26.33 -9.66
N LEU A 100 3.53 25.69 -10.52
CA LEU A 100 3.79 24.25 -10.42
C LEU A 100 4.60 23.92 -9.17
N TRP A 101 5.58 24.73 -8.80
CA TRP A 101 6.33 24.55 -7.56
C TRP A 101 5.40 24.50 -6.35
N VAL A 102 4.47 25.46 -6.26
CA VAL A 102 3.48 25.53 -5.17
C VAL A 102 2.52 24.34 -5.24
N ALA A 103 2.04 23.97 -6.43
CA ALA A 103 1.14 22.83 -6.60
C ALA A 103 1.78 21.52 -6.11
N PHE A 104 3.01 21.22 -6.53
CA PHE A 104 3.74 20.04 -6.08
C PHE A 104 4.08 20.11 -4.59
N TRP A 105 4.39 21.30 -4.06
CA TRP A 105 4.68 21.46 -2.64
C TRP A 105 3.44 21.16 -1.79
N LEU A 106 2.27 21.66 -2.21
CA LEU A 106 0.99 21.35 -1.59
C LEU A 106 0.68 19.84 -1.68
N MET A 107 0.95 19.21 -2.82
CA MET A 107 0.79 17.76 -2.97
C MET A 107 1.69 16.96 -2.02
N LEU A 108 2.91 17.42 -1.76
CA LEU A 108 3.88 16.72 -0.92
C LEU A 108 3.60 16.86 0.60
N HIS A 109 3.01 17.99 1.00
CA HIS A 109 2.91 18.38 2.42
C HIS A 109 1.48 18.53 2.93
N VAL A 110 0.50 18.75 2.06
CA VAL A 110 -0.86 19.14 2.47
C VAL A 110 -1.90 18.13 1.98
N ILE A 111 -1.76 17.61 0.75
CA ILE A 111 -2.74 16.69 0.17
C ILE A 111 -2.36 15.25 0.56
N PRO A 112 -3.27 14.45 1.16
CA PRO A 112 -2.98 13.07 1.61
C PRO A 112 -2.83 12.04 0.46
N MET A 113 -2.64 12.49 -0.78
CA MET A 113 -2.36 11.62 -1.92
C MET A 113 -0.91 11.12 -1.84
N PRO A 114 -0.58 9.91 -2.31
CA PRO A 114 0.82 9.55 -2.47
C PRO A 114 1.45 10.56 -3.42
N ALA A 115 2.57 11.13 -2.97
CA ALA A 115 3.28 12.13 -3.73
C ALA A 115 3.69 11.59 -5.09
N ILE A 116 3.75 12.48 -6.08
CA ILE A 116 4.50 12.21 -7.30
C ILE A 116 5.93 11.87 -6.85
N ALA A 117 6.39 10.65 -7.14
CA ALA A 117 7.70 10.20 -6.66
C ALA A 117 8.84 11.15 -7.07
N ALA A 118 8.76 11.67 -8.30
CA ALA A 118 9.65 12.67 -8.88
C ALA A 118 9.54 14.09 -8.27
N THR A 119 8.78 14.29 -7.18
CA THR A 119 8.77 15.57 -6.43
C THR A 119 9.28 15.41 -5.00
N ARG A 120 9.83 14.24 -4.63
CA ARG A 120 10.35 13.97 -3.29
C ARG A 120 11.71 14.65 -3.05
N GLY A 121 12.58 14.68 -4.06
CA GLY A 121 13.89 15.34 -4.00
C GLY A 121 13.84 16.82 -4.38
N GLY A 122 14.74 17.64 -3.80
CA GLY A 122 14.79 19.07 -4.10
C GLY A 122 15.10 19.39 -5.57
N ILE A 123 15.99 18.61 -6.19
CA ILE A 123 16.33 18.73 -7.62
C ILE A 123 15.16 18.27 -8.49
N ASP A 124 14.56 17.12 -8.17
CA ASP A 124 13.46 16.55 -8.94
C ASP A 124 12.23 17.46 -8.91
N HIS A 125 11.94 18.05 -7.74
CA HIS A 125 10.90 19.07 -7.58
C HIS A 125 11.16 20.31 -8.45
N ALA A 126 12.41 20.77 -8.52
CA ALA A 126 12.80 21.88 -9.37
C ALA A 126 12.66 21.54 -10.87
N LEU A 127 13.06 20.34 -11.29
CA LEU A 127 12.91 19.86 -12.66
C LEU A 127 11.43 19.74 -13.06
N MET A 128 10.60 19.19 -12.17
CA MET A 128 9.15 19.12 -12.37
C MET A 128 8.53 20.51 -12.48
N ALA A 129 8.89 21.45 -11.60
CA ALA A 129 8.41 22.83 -11.67
C ALA A 129 8.86 23.55 -12.96
N ALA A 130 10.09 23.29 -13.42
CA ALA A 130 10.64 23.88 -14.65
C ALA A 130 9.86 23.50 -15.91
N THR A 131 9.08 22.41 -15.91
CA THR A 131 8.21 22.05 -17.04
C THR A 131 7.16 23.12 -17.35
N GLY A 132 6.82 23.97 -16.37
CA GLY A 132 5.95 25.13 -16.54
C GLY A 132 6.50 26.17 -17.53
N ILE A 133 7.81 26.18 -17.82
CA ILE A 133 8.40 27.06 -18.85
C ILE A 133 7.72 26.83 -20.20
N VAL A 134 7.48 25.58 -20.59
CA VAL A 134 6.87 25.24 -21.88
C VAL A 134 5.44 25.80 -21.97
N GLY A 135 4.62 25.57 -20.94
CA GLY A 135 3.28 26.11 -20.88
C GLY A 135 3.25 27.65 -20.84
N GLY A 136 4.14 28.27 -20.07
CA GLY A 136 4.23 29.73 -19.97
C GLY A 136 4.62 30.39 -21.29
N LEU A 137 5.61 29.84 -22.00
CA LEU A 137 6.03 30.32 -23.33
C LEU A 137 4.91 30.12 -24.37
N LEU A 138 4.24 28.97 -24.35
CA LEU A 138 3.13 28.67 -25.25
C LEU A 138 1.95 29.62 -25.01
N TYR A 139 1.59 29.83 -23.74
CA TYR A 139 0.54 30.78 -23.36
C TYR A 139 0.90 32.20 -23.81
N ALA A 140 2.14 32.66 -23.58
CA ALA A 140 2.59 33.98 -24.01
C ALA A 140 2.45 34.17 -25.53
N ARG A 141 2.80 33.14 -26.32
CA ARG A 141 2.69 33.15 -27.78
C ARG A 141 1.23 33.17 -28.25
N MET A 142 0.38 32.33 -27.67
CA MET A 142 -1.02 32.17 -28.11
C MET A 142 -1.96 33.26 -27.59
N SER A 143 -1.65 33.86 -26.45
CA SER A 143 -2.44 34.95 -25.86
C SER A 143 -2.09 36.33 -26.44
N ALA A 144 -0.98 36.44 -27.19
CA ALA A 144 -0.57 37.67 -27.85
C ALA A 144 -1.68 38.20 -28.80
N PRO A 145 -1.83 39.54 -28.91
CA PRO A 145 -2.77 40.12 -29.87
C PRO A 145 -2.47 39.64 -31.29
N ALA A 146 -3.47 39.06 -31.96
CA ALA A 146 -3.34 38.62 -33.35
C ALA A 146 -3.06 39.83 -34.25
N ARG A 147 -2.11 39.69 -35.19
CA ARG A 147 -1.80 40.73 -36.20
C ARG A 147 -2.83 40.78 -37.36
N GLY A 148 -4.01 40.17 -37.21
CA GLY A 148 -5.08 40.10 -38.22
C GLY A 148 -6.39 39.49 -37.68
N PRO A 149 -7.47 39.43 -38.49
CA PRO A 149 -8.76 38.89 -38.08
C PRO A 149 -8.68 37.37 -37.89
N GLY A 150 -8.35 36.92 -36.68
CA GLY A 150 -8.35 35.50 -36.33
C GLY A 150 -9.77 34.94 -36.27
N ASP A 151 -9.98 33.76 -36.85
CA ASP A 151 -11.25 33.04 -36.82
C ASP A 151 -11.54 32.50 -35.40
N PRO A 152 -12.59 32.99 -34.71
CA PRO A 152 -12.96 32.49 -33.38
C PRO A 152 -13.41 31.02 -33.39
N ARG A 153 -13.87 30.48 -34.53
CA ARG A 153 -14.27 29.07 -34.66
C ARG A 153 -13.06 28.13 -34.54
N ARG A 154 -11.91 28.52 -35.07
CA ARG A 154 -10.64 27.75 -34.93
C ARG A 154 -10.20 27.63 -33.48
N HIS A 155 -10.28 28.71 -32.71
CA HIS A 155 -9.90 28.71 -31.29
C HIS A 155 -10.89 27.91 -30.44
N ALA A 156 -12.19 27.99 -30.75
CA ALA A 156 -13.22 27.18 -30.09
C ALA A 156 -13.05 25.69 -30.39
N ALA A 157 -12.77 25.31 -31.64
CA ALA A 157 -12.50 23.93 -32.02
C ALA A 157 -11.24 23.37 -31.34
N LEU A 158 -10.16 24.16 -31.27
CA LEU A 158 -8.94 23.80 -30.55
C LEU A 158 -9.21 23.62 -29.05
N ALA A 159 -9.94 24.54 -28.42
CA ALA A 159 -10.32 24.42 -27.01
C ALA A 159 -11.17 23.17 -26.74
N ALA A 160 -12.14 22.86 -27.62
CA ALA A 160 -12.95 21.66 -27.52
C ALA A 160 -12.10 20.38 -27.65
N MET A 161 -11.18 20.33 -28.62
CA MET A 161 -10.26 19.19 -28.78
C MET A 161 -9.36 18.99 -27.56
N LEU A 162 -8.76 20.07 -27.03
CA LEU A 162 -7.87 20.01 -25.87
C LEU A 162 -8.59 19.65 -24.57
N ALA A 163 -9.90 19.87 -24.48
CA ALA A 163 -10.72 19.44 -23.35
C ALA A 163 -11.23 18.00 -23.52
N LEU A 164 -11.67 17.62 -24.72
CA LEU A 164 -12.34 16.35 -24.98
C LEU A 164 -11.38 15.17 -25.09
N VAL A 165 -10.21 15.35 -25.73
CA VAL A 165 -9.24 14.25 -25.93
C VAL A 165 -8.71 13.70 -24.60
N PRO A 166 -8.26 14.52 -23.63
CA PRO A 166 -7.84 14.00 -22.33
C PRO A 166 -8.98 13.29 -21.57
N ALA A 167 -10.21 13.81 -21.67
CA ALA A 167 -11.38 13.21 -21.02
C ALA A 167 -11.73 11.84 -21.64
N LEU A 168 -11.68 11.71 -22.97
CA LEU A 168 -11.91 10.44 -23.67
C LEU A 168 -10.80 9.43 -23.40
N LEU A 169 -9.53 9.85 -23.37
CA LEU A 169 -8.40 8.99 -23.00
C LEU A 169 -8.51 8.50 -21.55
N PHE A 170 -8.93 9.37 -20.62
CA PHE A 170 -9.19 8.99 -19.23
C PHE A 170 -10.31 7.95 -19.10
N LEU A 171 -11.40 8.11 -19.86
CA LEU A 171 -12.50 7.13 -19.89
C LEU A 171 -12.08 5.82 -20.55
N ALA A 172 -11.30 5.86 -21.63
CA ALA A 172 -10.82 4.66 -22.34
C ALA A 172 -9.78 3.86 -21.55
N THR A 173 -9.07 4.49 -20.61
CA THR A 173 -8.08 3.85 -19.73
C THR A 173 -8.65 3.46 -18.36
N SER A 174 -9.95 3.67 -18.14
CA SER A 174 -10.61 3.22 -16.91
C SER A 174 -10.58 1.69 -16.85
N PRO A 175 -10.03 1.08 -15.77
CA PRO A 175 -9.95 -0.36 -15.66
C PRO A 175 -11.36 -0.95 -15.80
N GLY A 176 -11.52 -1.90 -16.72
CA GLY A 176 -12.77 -2.64 -16.90
C GLY A 176 -13.21 -3.28 -15.59
N ALA A 177 -14.52 -3.46 -15.43
CA ALA A 177 -15.05 -4.22 -14.30
C ALA A 177 -14.37 -5.60 -14.29
N ALA A 178 -13.63 -5.91 -13.23
CA ALA A 178 -13.08 -7.25 -13.05
C ALA A 178 -14.25 -8.25 -13.06
N GLY A 179 -14.02 -9.44 -13.63
CA GLY A 179 -14.99 -10.52 -13.58
C GLY A 179 -15.42 -10.76 -12.14
N ARG A 180 -16.73 -10.88 -11.90
CA ARG A 180 -17.25 -11.21 -10.58
C ARG A 180 -16.81 -12.65 -10.26
N LEU A 181 -16.05 -12.82 -9.18
CA LEU A 181 -15.70 -14.15 -8.68
C LEU A 181 -16.97 -14.92 -8.31
N ASP A 182 -16.90 -16.24 -8.41
CA ASP A 182 -17.98 -17.10 -7.96
C ASP A 182 -18.11 -16.99 -6.44
N ALA A 183 -19.32 -16.63 -6.00
CA ALA A 183 -19.66 -16.63 -4.60
C ALA A 183 -20.05 -18.05 -4.19
N VAL A 184 -19.46 -18.53 -3.09
CA VAL A 184 -19.95 -19.75 -2.44
C VAL A 184 -21.39 -19.51 -2.01
N ASP A 185 -22.27 -20.49 -2.23
CA ASP A 185 -23.66 -20.41 -1.79
C ASP A 185 -23.72 -20.17 -0.28
N PRO A 186 -24.27 -19.05 0.21
CA PRO A 186 -24.39 -18.80 1.65
C PRO A 186 -25.21 -19.86 2.39
N ALA A 187 -26.03 -20.67 1.70
CA ALA A 187 -26.72 -21.81 2.31
C ALA A 187 -25.77 -22.98 2.67
N SER A 188 -24.53 -22.98 2.17
CA SER A 188 -23.52 -24.02 2.44
C SER A 188 -22.75 -23.81 3.76
N TYR A 189 -22.99 -22.71 4.47
CA TYR A 189 -22.40 -22.44 5.77
C TYR A 189 -23.35 -21.65 6.68
N ARG A 190 -23.15 -21.75 7.99
CA ARG A 190 -23.80 -20.95 9.02
C ARG A 190 -22.83 -19.89 9.53
N VAL A 191 -23.31 -18.66 9.70
CA VAL A 191 -22.57 -17.56 10.32
C VAL A 191 -23.17 -17.25 11.69
N GLU A 192 -22.33 -17.32 12.72
CA GLU A 192 -22.67 -16.95 14.09
C GLU A 192 -21.85 -15.72 14.51
N THR A 193 -22.51 -14.77 15.15
CA THR A 193 -21.82 -13.62 15.76
C THR A 193 -21.39 -14.01 17.18
N VAL A 194 -20.08 -14.12 17.39
CA VAL A 194 -19.49 -14.48 18.68
C VAL A 194 -19.35 -13.25 19.59
N ALA A 195 -18.94 -12.11 19.02
CA ALA A 195 -18.81 -10.86 19.76
C ALA A 195 -19.13 -9.65 18.88
N LEU A 196 -19.55 -8.56 19.52
CA LEU A 196 -19.93 -7.28 18.92
C LEU A 196 -19.23 -6.11 19.63
N GLY A 197 -19.32 -4.91 19.06
CA GLY A 197 -18.84 -3.68 19.70
C GLY A 197 -17.31 -3.56 19.74
N LEU A 198 -16.59 -4.29 18.88
CA LEU A 198 -15.13 -4.21 18.81
C LEU A 198 -14.71 -2.91 18.11
N GLU A 199 -13.68 -2.25 18.60
CA GLU A 199 -13.17 -0.98 18.07
C GLU A 199 -11.84 -1.17 17.36
N ARG A 200 -11.90 -1.26 16.03
CA ARG A 200 -10.76 -1.52 15.15
C ARG A 200 -9.95 -2.74 15.62
N PRO A 201 -10.60 -3.92 15.76
CA PRO A 201 -9.89 -5.14 16.10
C PRO A 201 -8.86 -5.44 15.00
N TRP A 202 -7.73 -6.05 15.35
CA TRP A 202 -6.61 -6.27 14.43
C TRP A 202 -6.18 -7.74 14.33
N SER A 203 -6.09 -8.45 15.46
CA SER A 203 -5.70 -9.86 15.52
C SER A 203 -6.62 -10.67 16.42
N LEU A 204 -6.81 -11.94 16.05
CA LEU A 204 -7.46 -12.98 16.85
C LEU A 204 -6.46 -14.07 17.23
N ALA A 205 -6.51 -14.56 18.47
CA ALA A 205 -5.80 -15.77 18.87
C ALA A 205 -6.61 -16.63 19.84
N PHE A 206 -6.46 -17.95 19.78
CA PHE A 206 -7.12 -18.88 20.69
C PHE A 206 -6.23 -19.20 21.89
N LEU A 207 -6.83 -19.28 23.07
CA LEU A 207 -6.20 -19.78 24.29
C LEU A 207 -6.62 -21.23 24.58
N PRO A 208 -5.79 -22.03 25.28
CA PRO A 208 -6.12 -23.40 25.63
C PRO A 208 -7.33 -23.55 26.58
N ASP A 209 -7.68 -22.49 27.29
CA ASP A 209 -8.84 -22.44 28.20
C ASP A 209 -10.17 -22.17 27.48
N GLY A 210 -10.15 -22.06 26.14
CA GLY A 210 -11.31 -21.81 25.30
C GLY A 210 -11.61 -20.34 25.06
N ARG A 211 -10.90 -19.41 25.72
CA ARG A 211 -11.04 -17.97 25.44
C ARG A 211 -10.34 -17.60 24.14
N MET A 212 -10.76 -16.49 23.57
CA MET A 212 -10.12 -15.85 22.42
C MET A 212 -9.54 -14.50 22.83
N LEU A 213 -8.33 -14.20 22.40
CA LEU A 213 -7.74 -12.87 22.53
C LEU A 213 -8.00 -12.06 21.28
N VAL A 214 -8.44 -10.81 21.45
CA VAL A 214 -8.59 -9.84 20.38
C VAL A 214 -7.83 -8.57 20.73
N THR A 215 -6.91 -8.16 19.85
CA THR A 215 -6.26 -6.86 19.95
C THR A 215 -7.07 -5.81 19.23
N GLU A 216 -7.09 -4.61 19.78
CA GLU A 216 -7.68 -3.42 19.16
C GLU A 216 -6.60 -2.37 18.95
N MET A 217 -6.57 -1.74 17.77
CA MET A 217 -5.52 -0.80 17.41
C MET A 217 -5.37 0.37 18.40
N GLY A 218 -6.43 0.69 19.13
CA GLY A 218 -6.47 1.66 20.22
C GLY A 218 -5.61 1.32 21.43
N GLY A 219 -4.97 0.15 21.47
CA GLY A 219 -4.09 -0.28 22.55
C GLY A 219 -4.73 -1.24 23.55
N ARG A 220 -5.98 -1.65 23.33
CA ARG A 220 -6.69 -2.60 24.20
C ARG A 220 -6.45 -4.03 23.75
N LEU A 221 -6.33 -4.93 24.71
CA LEU A 221 -6.38 -6.37 24.51
C LEU A 221 -7.61 -6.90 25.25
N LEU A 222 -8.46 -7.64 24.54
CA LEU A 222 -9.69 -8.21 25.08
C LEU A 222 -9.58 -9.73 25.12
N ALA A 223 -10.13 -10.36 26.15
CA ALA A 223 -10.48 -11.77 26.17
C ALA A 223 -11.97 -11.92 25.88
N ILE A 224 -12.32 -12.82 24.97
CA ILE A 224 -13.70 -13.16 24.60
C ILE A 224 -13.97 -14.57 25.13
N GLY A 225 -14.97 -14.67 26.01
CA GLY A 225 -15.44 -15.93 26.57
C GLY A 225 -16.26 -16.76 25.58
N ALA A 226 -16.57 -18.00 25.97
CA ALA A 226 -17.44 -18.88 25.18
C ALA A 226 -18.89 -18.36 25.08
N ASP A 227 -19.30 -17.51 26.02
CA ASP A 227 -20.58 -16.79 26.03
C ASP A 227 -20.56 -15.52 25.17
N GLY A 228 -19.44 -15.20 24.52
CA GLY A 228 -19.25 -13.98 23.74
C GLY A 228 -18.94 -12.73 24.57
N ALA A 229 -18.86 -12.84 25.89
CA ALA A 229 -18.54 -11.70 26.76
C ALA A 229 -17.09 -11.26 26.54
N SER A 230 -16.89 -9.96 26.33
CA SER A 230 -15.56 -9.35 26.20
C SER A 230 -15.12 -8.73 27.53
N THR A 231 -13.94 -9.13 28.01
CA THR A 231 -13.30 -8.57 29.20
C THR A 231 -11.92 -8.00 28.86
N PRO A 232 -11.54 -6.83 29.39
CA PRO A 232 -10.23 -6.26 29.12
C PRO A 232 -9.12 -7.03 29.86
N ILE A 233 -8.00 -7.25 29.17
CA ILE A 233 -6.74 -7.68 29.75
C ILE A 233 -5.93 -6.43 30.10
N ALA A 234 -5.38 -6.36 31.31
CA ALA A 234 -4.58 -5.23 31.74
C ALA A 234 -3.26 -5.14 30.96
N THR A 235 -3.11 -4.06 30.18
CA THR A 235 -1.96 -3.78 29.31
C THR A 235 -1.01 -2.72 29.87
N ASP A 236 -1.17 -2.31 31.13
CA ASP A 236 -0.38 -1.23 31.75
C ASP A 236 1.14 -1.49 31.76
N GLY A 237 1.54 -2.76 31.72
CA GLY A 237 2.94 -3.18 31.67
C GLY A 237 3.59 -3.05 30.28
N LEU A 238 2.80 -2.79 29.23
CA LEU A 238 3.33 -2.62 27.88
C LEU A 238 4.03 -1.26 27.71
N PRO A 239 5.06 -1.17 26.84
CA PRO A 239 5.60 0.12 26.42
C PRO A 239 4.50 1.00 25.80
N PRO A 240 4.68 2.34 25.81
CA PRO A 240 3.76 3.26 25.13
C PRO A 240 3.53 2.86 23.67
N VAL A 241 2.26 2.75 23.30
CA VAL A 241 1.84 2.36 21.94
C VAL A 241 1.73 3.61 21.09
N PHE A 242 2.59 3.73 20.07
CA PHE A 242 2.40 4.74 19.05
C PHE A 242 1.23 4.35 18.15
N GLN A 243 0.26 5.25 17.99
CA GLN A 243 -0.97 5.01 17.24
C GLN A 243 -1.21 6.08 16.19
N ARG A 244 -1.65 5.67 15.00
CA ARG A 244 -2.03 6.60 13.93
C ARG A 244 -3.07 6.00 12.98
N GLY A 245 -4.24 6.65 12.91
CA GLY A 245 -5.14 6.59 11.75
C GLY A 245 -5.58 5.19 11.28
N GLY A 246 -5.59 4.17 12.16
CA GLY A 246 -5.91 2.79 11.77
C GLY A 246 -4.82 2.09 10.94
N THR A 247 -3.60 2.61 10.93
CA THR A 247 -2.44 2.04 10.19
C THR A 247 -1.42 1.39 11.11
N ILE A 248 -1.23 1.95 12.31
CA ILE A 248 -0.34 1.44 13.36
C ILE A 248 -1.01 1.63 14.73
N GLY A 249 -0.77 0.70 15.64
CA GLY A 249 -1.29 0.69 17.00
C GLY A 249 -0.88 -0.60 17.71
N LEU A 250 -1.71 -1.14 18.60
CA LEU A 250 -1.56 -2.53 19.04
C LEU A 250 -2.08 -3.45 17.91
N MET A 251 -1.26 -4.40 17.48
CA MET A 251 -1.48 -5.16 16.25
C MET A 251 -1.58 -6.65 16.57
N ASP A 252 -0.60 -7.48 16.22
CA ASP A 252 -0.74 -8.93 16.32
C ASP A 252 -0.70 -9.40 17.77
N VAL A 253 -1.39 -10.50 18.05
CA VAL A 253 -1.24 -11.28 19.29
C VAL A 253 -1.07 -12.75 18.93
N ALA A 254 0.02 -13.35 19.38
CA ALA A 254 0.36 -14.74 19.10
C ALA A 254 0.78 -15.44 20.40
N PRO A 255 -0.05 -16.37 20.92
CA PRO A 255 0.35 -17.26 22.00
C PRO A 255 1.51 -18.14 21.57
N ASP A 256 2.51 -18.28 22.44
CA ASP A 256 3.62 -19.21 22.25
C ASP A 256 3.06 -20.63 21.98
N PRO A 257 3.64 -21.45 21.09
CA PRO A 257 3.21 -22.83 20.92
C PRO A 257 3.23 -23.66 22.22
N ALA A 258 4.04 -23.25 23.20
CA ALA A 258 4.07 -23.81 24.56
C ALA A 258 3.25 -23.01 25.59
N PHE A 259 2.29 -22.18 25.16
CA PHE A 259 1.50 -21.28 26.01
C PHE A 259 0.88 -21.98 27.22
N ALA A 260 0.32 -23.19 27.04
CA ALA A 260 -0.27 -23.95 28.14
C ALA A 260 0.71 -24.22 29.30
N ARG A 261 2.02 -24.21 29.04
CA ARG A 261 3.08 -24.41 30.04
C ARG A 261 3.71 -23.11 30.52
N ASN A 262 3.85 -22.12 29.63
CA ASN A 262 4.66 -20.93 29.90
C ASN A 262 3.86 -19.61 29.96
N GLY A 263 2.60 -19.59 29.55
CA GLY A 263 1.75 -18.40 29.51
C GLY A 263 2.27 -17.26 28.63
N LEU A 264 3.21 -17.52 27.72
CA LEU A 264 3.88 -16.46 26.96
C LEU A 264 3.07 -16.02 25.73
N LEU A 265 2.85 -14.72 25.59
CA LEU A 265 2.29 -14.07 24.42
C LEU A 265 3.36 -13.23 23.72
N TYR A 266 3.24 -13.13 22.41
CA TYR A 266 4.00 -12.19 21.58
C TYR A 266 3.01 -11.19 20.99
N LEU A 267 3.30 -9.90 21.14
CA LEU A 267 2.47 -8.83 20.61
C LEU A 267 3.30 -7.93 19.71
N THR A 268 2.68 -7.45 18.62
CA THR A 268 3.27 -6.36 17.84
C THR A 268 2.58 -5.05 18.10
N MET A 269 3.35 -3.97 18.07
CA MET A 269 2.84 -2.63 18.32
C MET A 269 3.62 -1.54 17.61
N GLY A 270 2.99 -0.39 17.41
CA GLY A 270 3.69 0.83 17.04
C GLY A 270 4.61 1.32 18.16
N HIS A 271 5.84 1.68 17.81
CA HIS A 271 6.79 2.33 18.71
C HIS A 271 7.27 3.67 18.15
N GLY A 272 7.80 4.52 19.03
CA GLY A 272 8.36 5.83 18.67
C GLY A 272 7.29 6.92 18.62
N GLU A 273 7.48 7.87 17.69
CA GLU A 273 6.64 9.08 17.56
C GLU A 273 6.40 9.45 16.09
N GLU A 274 5.59 10.48 15.83
CA GLU A 274 5.13 10.82 14.47
C GLU A 274 6.27 10.97 13.44
N GLY A 275 7.39 11.58 13.85
CA GLY A 275 8.58 11.79 13.02
C GLY A 275 9.61 10.67 13.06
N ALA A 276 9.43 9.66 13.91
CA ALA A 276 10.34 8.52 14.06
C ALA A 276 9.59 7.34 14.70
N ASN A 277 8.84 6.59 13.90
CA ASN A 277 8.03 5.45 14.39
C ASN A 277 8.35 4.15 13.66
N GLY A 278 7.98 3.00 14.23
CA GLY A 278 8.16 1.69 13.60
C GLY A 278 7.28 0.62 14.22
N THR A 279 7.41 -0.60 13.72
CA THR A 279 6.83 -1.81 14.31
C THR A 279 7.79 -2.39 15.36
N ARG A 280 7.25 -2.79 16.51
CA ARG A 280 7.97 -3.40 17.63
C ARG A 280 7.33 -4.73 18.00
N LEU A 281 8.16 -5.71 18.36
CA LEU A 281 7.76 -6.99 18.94
C LEU A 281 8.05 -6.99 20.43
N VAL A 282 7.04 -7.36 21.22
CA VAL A 282 7.16 -7.57 22.66
C VAL A 282 6.72 -8.98 23.03
N ARG A 283 7.36 -9.53 24.05
CA ARG A 283 6.94 -10.77 24.71
C ARG A 283 6.43 -10.44 26.10
N ALA A 284 5.32 -11.03 26.51
CA ALA A 284 4.75 -10.88 27.85
C ALA A 284 4.23 -12.22 28.35
N ARG A 285 4.04 -12.35 29.65
CA ARG A 285 3.33 -13.48 30.27
C ARG A 285 1.89 -13.03 30.57
N LEU A 286 0.90 -13.81 30.14
CA LEU A 286 -0.49 -13.59 30.54
C LEU A 286 -0.76 -14.34 31.86
N GLN A 287 -1.08 -13.59 32.91
CA GLN A 287 -1.41 -14.14 34.22
C GLN A 287 -2.50 -13.29 34.88
N ASN A 288 -3.57 -13.94 35.37
CA ASN A 288 -4.70 -13.27 36.04
C ASN A 288 -5.24 -12.05 35.25
N ASP A 289 -5.44 -12.23 33.95
CA ASP A 289 -5.89 -11.19 33.02
C ASP A 289 -5.04 -9.91 33.03
N ARG A 290 -3.73 -10.08 33.25
CA ARG A 290 -2.70 -9.04 33.17
C ARG A 290 -1.51 -9.52 32.35
N LEU A 291 -0.89 -8.59 31.62
CA LEU A 291 0.40 -8.80 30.98
C LEU A 291 1.54 -8.46 31.96
N GLU A 292 2.35 -9.47 32.27
CA GLU A 292 3.53 -9.40 33.15
C GLU A 292 4.80 -9.78 32.38
N ASP A 293 5.98 -9.68 33.02
CA ASP A 293 7.28 -10.06 32.44
C ASP A 293 7.55 -9.48 31.03
N VAL A 294 7.11 -8.24 30.79
CA VAL A 294 7.16 -7.63 29.46
C VAL A 294 8.61 -7.37 29.04
N ARG A 295 8.98 -7.90 27.87
CA ARG A 295 10.29 -7.70 27.24
C ARG A 295 10.13 -7.24 25.81
N ILE A 296 10.87 -6.20 25.43
CA ILE A 296 11.02 -5.78 24.03
C ILE A 296 12.01 -6.74 23.38
N LEU A 297 11.56 -7.45 22.35
CA LEU A 297 12.41 -8.39 21.61
C LEU A 297 13.03 -7.75 20.36
N PHE A 298 12.28 -6.87 19.70
CA PHE A 298 12.73 -6.26 18.44
C PHE A 298 12.05 -4.91 18.21
N SER A 299 12.77 -3.96 17.62
CA SER A 299 12.23 -2.69 17.12
C SER A 299 12.76 -2.44 15.71
N SER A 300 11.85 -2.35 14.74
CA SER A 300 12.22 -2.02 13.36
C SER A 300 12.81 -0.62 13.24
N THR A 301 13.51 -0.39 12.12
CA THR A 301 14.07 0.90 11.75
C THR A 301 12.99 1.98 11.72
N PRO A 302 13.16 3.11 12.44
CA PRO A 302 12.18 4.18 12.44
C PRO A 302 12.01 4.81 11.05
N LYS A 303 10.75 5.14 10.72
CA LYS A 303 10.35 5.88 9.53
C LYS A 303 9.90 7.30 9.89
N PRO A 304 10.05 8.27 8.96
CA PRO A 304 9.76 9.68 9.23
C PRO A 304 8.27 10.02 9.31
N ARG A 305 7.39 9.10 8.90
CA ARG A 305 5.93 9.25 8.89
C ARG A 305 5.29 7.88 9.13
N ALA A 306 4.11 7.87 9.74
CA ALA A 306 3.30 6.65 9.78
C ALA A 306 2.89 6.23 8.36
N GLY A 307 2.86 4.93 8.09
CA GLY A 307 2.65 4.38 6.75
C GLY A 307 2.42 2.87 6.80
N ASN A 308 2.99 2.14 5.85
CA ASN A 308 2.94 0.68 5.82
C ASN A 308 3.78 0.11 6.98
N ASN A 309 3.20 -0.79 7.79
CA ASN A 309 3.86 -1.30 9.02
C ASN A 309 4.05 -2.80 9.03
N GLY A 310 3.28 -3.55 8.25
CA GLY A 310 3.13 -4.99 8.47
C GLY A 310 2.71 -5.29 9.90
N GLY A 311 3.39 -6.22 10.55
CA GLY A 311 3.25 -6.50 11.97
C GLY A 311 2.71 -7.88 12.31
N ARG A 312 2.57 -8.81 11.36
CA ARG A 312 2.12 -10.17 11.62
C ARG A 312 3.25 -11.09 12.05
N ILE A 313 2.96 -12.03 12.94
CA ILE A 313 3.87 -13.04 13.48
C ILE A 313 3.45 -14.43 12.99
N ALA A 314 4.42 -15.25 12.60
CA ALA A 314 4.25 -16.70 12.48
C ALA A 314 5.38 -17.42 13.22
N PHE A 315 5.03 -18.48 13.95
CA PHE A 315 6.03 -19.40 14.50
C PHE A 315 6.45 -20.40 13.43
N LEU A 316 7.76 -20.51 13.22
CA LEU A 316 8.33 -21.39 12.20
C LEU A 316 8.56 -22.81 12.77
N PRO A 317 8.61 -23.85 11.91
CA PRO A 317 8.83 -25.23 12.35
C PRO A 317 10.13 -25.47 13.13
N ASP A 318 11.14 -24.64 12.92
CA ASP A 318 12.42 -24.68 13.62
C ASP A 318 12.39 -24.06 15.03
N GLY A 319 11.24 -23.59 15.49
CA GLY A 319 11.07 -22.96 16.79
C GLY A 319 11.38 -21.46 16.82
N THR A 320 11.80 -20.86 15.71
CA THR A 320 11.95 -19.40 15.57
C THR A 320 10.61 -18.72 15.26
N LEU A 321 10.60 -17.41 15.07
CA LEU A 321 9.44 -16.65 14.61
C LEU A 321 9.81 -15.76 13.43
N ALA A 322 8.87 -15.60 12.51
CA ALA A 322 8.90 -14.61 11.44
C ALA A 322 8.00 -13.43 11.80
N LEU A 323 8.44 -12.21 11.49
CA LEU A 323 7.68 -10.97 11.67
C LEU A 323 7.68 -10.16 10.38
N THR A 324 6.50 -9.74 9.92
CA THR A 324 6.39 -8.85 8.75
C THR A 324 6.64 -7.39 9.11
N VAL A 325 7.36 -6.68 8.24
CA VAL A 325 7.62 -5.23 8.38
C VAL A 325 7.37 -4.54 7.04
N GLY A 326 6.46 -3.57 7.02
CA GLY A 326 6.15 -2.79 5.81
C GLY A 326 7.25 -1.80 5.42
N ASP A 327 7.22 -1.30 4.19
CA ASP A 327 8.19 -0.35 3.63
C ASP A 327 8.07 1.08 4.18
N GLY A 328 7.08 1.36 5.03
CA GLY A 328 6.80 2.69 5.54
C GLY A 328 6.14 3.66 4.55
N ASN A 329 5.78 3.22 3.34
CA ASN A 329 5.14 3.94 2.24
C ASN A 329 5.99 5.04 1.57
N TRP A 330 6.65 5.92 2.34
CA TRP A 330 7.32 7.11 1.79
C TRP A 330 8.68 6.84 1.14
N ARG A 331 9.43 5.90 1.74
CA ARG A 331 10.78 5.50 1.30
C ARG A 331 10.75 4.10 0.73
N ARG A 332 9.88 3.84 -0.25
CA ARG A 332 9.66 2.51 -0.83
C ARG A 332 10.93 1.83 -1.32
N GLU A 333 11.91 2.60 -1.77
CA GLU A 333 13.24 2.13 -2.15
C GLU A 333 14.01 1.41 -1.03
N GLU A 334 13.71 1.69 0.24
CA GLU A 334 14.34 1.01 1.38
C GLU A 334 13.95 -0.47 1.46
N ALA A 335 12.87 -0.89 0.81
CA ALA A 335 12.53 -2.31 0.65
C ALA A 335 13.64 -3.11 -0.09
N GLN A 336 14.54 -2.44 -0.80
CA GLN A 336 15.71 -3.03 -1.45
C GLN A 336 17.00 -2.87 -0.63
N ASN A 337 16.96 -2.21 0.53
CA ASN A 337 18.12 -1.95 1.37
C ASN A 337 18.22 -2.98 2.52
N PRO A 338 19.13 -3.97 2.44
CA PRO A 338 19.26 -4.99 3.46
C PRO A 338 19.85 -4.47 4.78
N ALA A 339 20.33 -3.23 4.83
CA ALA A 339 20.88 -2.62 6.05
C ALA A 339 19.81 -2.19 7.06
N ASN A 340 18.52 -2.31 6.71
CA ASN A 340 17.41 -1.97 7.58
C ASN A 340 16.23 -2.95 7.42
N HIS A 341 15.16 -2.68 8.17
CA HIS A 341 14.02 -3.58 8.30
C HIS A 341 12.80 -3.18 7.44
N LEU A 342 12.84 -2.08 6.71
CA LEU A 342 11.68 -1.59 5.96
C LEU A 342 11.42 -2.50 4.76
N GLY A 343 10.19 -2.98 4.59
CA GLY A 343 9.83 -3.84 3.46
C GLY A 343 10.47 -5.23 3.53
N THR A 344 10.56 -5.80 4.74
CA THR A 344 11.21 -7.08 5.01
C THR A 344 10.31 -8.04 5.75
N VAL A 345 10.65 -9.33 5.69
CA VAL A 345 10.32 -10.27 6.77
C VAL A 345 11.58 -10.43 7.60
N VAL A 346 11.45 -10.31 8.93
CA VAL A 346 12.55 -10.59 9.86
C VAL A 346 12.33 -11.94 10.54
N ARG A 347 13.41 -12.66 10.84
CA ARG A 347 13.39 -13.94 11.56
C ARG A 347 14.20 -13.83 12.85
N LEU A 348 13.57 -14.19 13.96
CA LEU A 348 14.09 -14.03 15.32
C LEU A 348 13.94 -15.34 16.10
N ASP A 349 14.87 -15.62 17.01
CA ASP A 349 14.64 -16.59 18.07
C ASP A 349 13.62 -16.06 19.11
N ARG A 350 13.28 -16.89 20.11
CA ARG A 350 12.28 -16.53 21.13
C ARG A 350 12.74 -15.44 22.10
N ASP A 351 14.01 -15.09 22.10
CA ASP A 351 14.59 -14.00 22.88
C ASP A 351 14.88 -12.75 22.04
N GLY A 352 14.48 -12.74 20.76
CA GLY A 352 14.62 -11.58 19.88
C GLY A 352 15.98 -11.47 19.18
N ARG A 353 16.80 -12.52 19.17
CA ARG A 353 18.09 -12.50 18.45
C ARG A 353 17.93 -13.09 17.05
N ALA A 354 18.73 -12.60 16.10
CA ALA A 354 18.83 -13.23 14.79
C ALA A 354 19.41 -14.66 14.91
N PRO A 355 18.72 -15.69 14.38
CA PRO A 355 19.26 -17.04 14.35
C PRO A 355 20.61 -17.11 13.60
N PRO A 356 21.55 -18.00 14.00
CA PRO A 356 22.88 -18.12 13.38
C PRO A 356 22.90 -18.48 11.89
N ASP A 357 21.80 -19.05 11.39
CA ASP A 357 21.58 -19.45 10.00
C ASP A 357 20.78 -18.41 9.21
N ASN A 358 20.51 -17.22 9.76
CA ASN A 358 19.78 -16.18 9.04
C ASN A 358 20.52 -15.80 7.72
N PRO A 359 19.80 -15.70 6.59
CA PRO A 359 20.43 -15.53 5.27
C PRO A 359 21.27 -14.27 5.13
N PHE A 360 20.91 -13.20 5.85
CA PHE A 360 21.57 -11.90 5.76
C PHE A 360 22.63 -11.69 6.86
N LEU A 361 22.72 -12.57 7.86
CA LEU A 361 23.63 -12.44 8.99
C LEU A 361 25.11 -12.30 8.56
N LYS A 362 25.51 -13.03 7.52
CA LYS A 362 26.89 -13.03 6.99
C LYS A 362 27.13 -11.99 5.90
N ARG A 363 26.13 -11.20 5.53
CA ARG A 363 26.26 -10.16 4.51
C ARG A 363 26.75 -8.86 5.18
N PRO A 364 27.95 -8.36 4.85
CA PRO A 364 28.47 -7.13 5.46
C PRO A 364 27.49 -5.96 5.30
N GLY A 365 27.21 -5.28 6.41
CA GLY A 365 26.32 -4.12 6.45
C GLY A 365 24.82 -4.42 6.38
N ALA A 366 24.41 -5.69 6.31
CA ALA A 366 23.00 -6.06 6.40
C ALA A 366 22.53 -6.13 7.87
N ALA A 367 21.26 -5.84 8.11
CA ALA A 367 20.61 -6.08 9.38
C ALA A 367 20.48 -7.62 9.59
N PRO A 368 21.01 -8.17 10.70
CA PRO A 368 21.14 -9.61 10.88
C PRO A 368 19.78 -10.34 11.00
N GLU A 369 18.73 -9.64 11.41
CA GLU A 369 17.37 -10.15 11.57
C GLU A 369 16.66 -10.36 10.23
N VAL A 370 17.11 -9.74 9.13
CA VAL A 370 16.45 -9.84 7.83
C VAL A 370 16.43 -11.28 7.33
N TYR A 371 15.25 -11.74 6.93
CA TYR A 371 15.01 -13.06 6.37
C TYR A 371 14.71 -13.00 4.87
N SER A 372 13.84 -12.07 4.45
CA SER A 372 13.58 -11.72 3.04
C SER A 372 13.33 -10.21 2.91
N LEU A 373 13.44 -9.68 1.68
CA LEU A 373 13.21 -8.26 1.38
C LEU A 373 12.42 -8.06 0.09
N GLY A 374 12.15 -6.80 -0.25
CA GLY A 374 11.36 -6.44 -1.43
C GLY A 374 9.86 -6.60 -1.24
N HIS A 375 9.38 -6.36 -0.02
CA HIS A 375 7.96 -6.36 0.32
C HIS A 375 7.43 -4.93 0.45
N ARG A 376 6.16 -4.72 0.13
CA ARG A 376 5.50 -3.41 0.30
C ARG A 376 4.82 -3.30 1.67
N ASN A 377 3.76 -4.08 1.89
CA ASN A 377 2.98 -3.99 3.13
C ASN A 377 2.32 -5.34 3.45
N PRO A 378 3.06 -6.29 4.04
CA PRO A 378 2.52 -7.61 4.33
C PRO A 378 1.60 -7.64 5.54
N GLN A 379 0.36 -8.08 5.35
CA GLN A 379 -0.73 -8.00 6.34
C GLN A 379 -1.23 -9.35 6.85
N GLY A 380 -0.84 -10.43 6.20
CA GLY A 380 -1.15 -11.81 6.59
C GLY A 380 0.08 -12.68 6.43
N ILE A 381 0.25 -13.62 7.35
CA ILE A 381 1.32 -14.60 7.33
C ILE A 381 0.80 -15.90 7.96
N ALA A 382 1.14 -17.03 7.37
CA ALA A 382 0.77 -18.35 7.87
C ALA A 382 1.84 -19.35 7.50
N VAL A 383 2.08 -20.33 8.38
CA VAL A 383 2.84 -21.52 8.03
C VAL A 383 1.85 -22.58 7.57
N ASP A 384 2.08 -23.15 6.39
CA ASP A 384 1.31 -24.28 5.92
C ASP A 384 1.63 -25.51 6.80
N PRO A 385 0.65 -26.07 7.53
CA PRO A 385 0.90 -27.18 8.45
C PRO A 385 1.27 -28.48 7.72
N GLY A 386 0.91 -28.62 6.43
CA GLY A 386 1.22 -29.81 5.64
C GLY A 386 2.63 -29.77 5.04
N THR A 387 3.12 -28.59 4.66
CA THR A 387 4.41 -28.45 3.95
C THR A 387 5.49 -27.74 4.76
N GLY A 388 5.12 -27.01 5.81
CA GLY A 388 6.00 -26.11 6.55
C GLY A 388 6.36 -24.82 5.80
N GLU A 389 5.76 -24.57 4.63
CA GLU A 389 6.03 -23.36 3.83
C GLU A 389 5.48 -22.11 4.54
N LEU A 390 6.27 -21.03 4.52
CA LEU A 390 5.82 -19.72 5.00
C LEU A 390 5.10 -19.00 3.86
N LEU A 391 3.81 -18.71 4.04
CA LEU A 391 2.97 -18.00 3.10
C LEU A 391 2.63 -16.62 3.64
N LEU A 392 2.46 -15.66 2.75
CA LEU A 392 2.28 -14.25 3.09
C LEU A 392 1.33 -13.57 2.11
N THR A 393 0.50 -12.67 2.61
CA THR A 393 -0.29 -11.74 1.79
C THR A 393 0.21 -10.32 1.98
N GLU A 394 0.24 -9.53 0.90
CA GLU A 394 0.61 -8.12 0.99
C GLU A 394 -0.25 -7.20 0.11
N HIS A 395 -0.38 -5.95 0.57
CA HIS A 395 -1.00 -4.90 -0.25
C HIS A 395 -0.02 -4.38 -1.28
N GLY A 396 -0.43 -4.39 -2.55
CA GLY A 396 0.18 -3.61 -3.62
C GLY A 396 -0.13 -2.12 -3.50
N ALA A 397 0.28 -1.35 -4.51
CA ALA A 397 -0.07 0.06 -4.61
C ALA A 397 -1.55 0.22 -5.03
N ARG A 398 -1.83 0.83 -6.18
CA ARG A 398 -3.16 0.76 -6.78
C ARG A 398 -3.26 -0.50 -7.64
N GLY A 399 -3.64 -1.61 -7.01
CA GLY A 399 -3.53 -2.95 -7.60
C GLY A 399 -2.20 -3.62 -7.24
N GLY A 400 -2.00 -4.86 -7.71
CA GLY A 400 -0.82 -5.66 -7.43
C GLY A 400 -0.74 -6.16 -5.99
N ASP A 401 -1.88 -6.49 -5.37
CA ASP A 401 -1.84 -7.25 -4.11
C ASP A 401 -1.37 -8.68 -4.40
N GLU A 402 -0.71 -9.33 -3.46
CA GLU A 402 -0.03 -10.61 -3.72
C GLU A 402 -0.26 -11.66 -2.64
N ILE A 403 -0.19 -12.94 -3.04
CA ILE A 403 0.19 -14.07 -2.19
C ILE A 403 1.60 -14.49 -2.58
N ASN A 404 2.49 -14.55 -1.59
CA ASN A 404 3.89 -14.93 -1.77
C ASN A 404 4.22 -16.18 -0.94
N ARG A 405 5.02 -17.08 -1.51
CA ARG A 405 5.74 -18.11 -0.74
C ARG A 405 7.09 -17.55 -0.32
N ILE A 406 7.29 -17.41 0.99
CA ILE A 406 8.46 -16.77 1.57
C ILE A 406 9.61 -17.75 1.75
N VAL A 407 10.75 -17.44 1.14
CA VAL A 407 11.99 -18.22 1.21
C VAL A 407 13.12 -17.32 1.69
N GLY A 408 13.90 -17.79 2.66
CA GLY A 408 15.03 -17.05 3.21
C GLY A 408 16.05 -16.64 2.15
N GLY A 409 16.52 -15.40 2.22
CA GLY A 409 17.52 -14.83 1.31
C GLY A 409 16.96 -14.27 0.01
N LYS A 410 15.65 -14.43 -0.23
CA LYS A 410 15.00 -14.00 -1.47
C LYS A 410 14.50 -12.56 -1.44
N ASN A 411 14.26 -12.04 -2.64
CA ASN A 411 13.80 -10.69 -2.89
C ASN A 411 12.50 -10.73 -3.71
N TYR A 412 11.44 -10.13 -3.19
CA TYR A 412 10.08 -10.13 -3.76
C TYR A 412 9.82 -8.91 -4.65
N GLY A 413 10.83 -8.07 -4.85
CA GLY A 413 10.89 -7.14 -5.97
C GLY A 413 10.31 -5.77 -5.73
N TRP A 414 9.48 -5.52 -4.71
CA TRP A 414 8.99 -4.16 -4.47
C TRP A 414 10.16 -3.18 -4.16
N PRO A 415 10.22 -1.98 -4.79
CA PRO A 415 9.32 -1.42 -5.80
C PRO A 415 9.80 -1.63 -7.26
N LEU A 416 10.90 -2.38 -7.48
CA LEU A 416 11.45 -2.70 -8.79
C LEU A 416 10.51 -3.55 -9.65
N VAL A 417 9.71 -4.40 -9.02
CA VAL A 417 8.72 -5.28 -9.65
C VAL A 417 7.39 -5.08 -8.95
N THR A 418 6.34 -4.78 -9.71
CA THR A 418 4.94 -4.81 -9.25
C THR A 418 4.02 -4.72 -10.46
N ALA A 419 2.83 -5.31 -10.36
CA ALA A 419 1.75 -5.03 -11.31
C ALA A 419 0.87 -3.85 -10.91
N GLY A 420 1.04 -3.33 -9.70
CA GLY A 420 0.36 -2.13 -9.24
C GLY A 420 0.87 -0.88 -9.93
N ILE A 421 -0.01 0.12 -10.04
CA ILE A 421 0.37 1.48 -10.43
C ILE A 421 0.37 2.39 -9.21
N ASP A 422 1.01 3.55 -9.31
CA ASP A 422 0.94 4.57 -8.28
C ASP A 422 -0.48 5.17 -8.23
N TYR A 423 -0.94 5.67 -7.09
CA TYR A 423 -2.33 6.17 -6.99
C TYR A 423 -2.61 7.41 -7.85
N PRO A 424 -1.61 8.27 -8.18
CA PRO A 424 -1.74 9.25 -9.25
C PRO A 424 -1.85 8.64 -10.67
N SER A 425 -1.99 7.31 -10.81
CA SER A 425 -2.07 6.55 -12.06
C SER A 425 -0.78 6.49 -12.89
N GLY A 426 0.35 6.95 -12.35
CA GLY A 426 1.66 6.73 -12.96
C GLY A 426 2.20 5.33 -12.66
N ARG A 427 3.11 4.82 -13.49
CA ARG A 427 3.74 3.52 -13.19
C ARG A 427 4.74 3.64 -12.05
N VAL A 428 4.74 2.65 -11.16
CA VAL A 428 5.80 2.47 -10.16
C VAL A 428 7.07 1.94 -10.85
N THR A 429 6.90 0.98 -11.77
CA THR A 429 7.97 0.34 -12.53
C THR A 429 7.47 -0.14 -13.91
N PRO A 430 8.36 -0.28 -14.91
CA PRO A 430 8.05 -1.02 -16.15
C PRO A 430 7.75 -2.51 -15.93
N PHE A 431 8.25 -3.09 -14.83
CA PHE A 431 8.37 -4.54 -14.70
C PHE A 431 7.27 -5.11 -13.80
N SER A 432 6.46 -6.00 -14.36
CA SER A 432 5.61 -6.91 -13.56
C SER A 432 6.32 -8.23 -13.23
N ARG A 433 7.45 -8.52 -13.90
CA ARG A 433 8.38 -9.61 -13.61
C ARG A 433 9.79 -9.18 -14.00
N LEU A 434 10.79 -9.64 -13.26
CA LEU A 434 12.19 -9.40 -13.56
C LEU A 434 13.05 -10.56 -13.04
N ALA A 435 14.08 -10.94 -13.78
CA ALA A 435 15.00 -12.00 -13.35
C ALA A 435 15.71 -11.60 -12.04
N GLY A 436 15.88 -12.57 -11.14
CA GLY A 436 16.48 -12.33 -9.81
C GLY A 436 15.49 -11.96 -8.71
N PHE A 437 14.20 -11.82 -9.04
CA PHE A 437 13.11 -11.56 -8.09
C PHE A 437 12.13 -12.72 -8.10
N GLU A 438 11.59 -13.05 -6.92
CA GLU A 438 10.56 -14.09 -6.78
C GLU A 438 9.22 -13.56 -7.28
N ALA A 439 8.49 -14.40 -8.02
CA ALA A 439 7.16 -14.07 -8.51
C ALA A 439 6.09 -14.46 -7.46
N PRO A 440 4.99 -13.71 -7.36
CA PRO A 440 3.89 -14.10 -6.50
C PRO A 440 3.21 -15.37 -6.99
N LEU A 441 2.66 -16.15 -6.05
CA LEU A 441 1.80 -17.29 -6.35
C LEU A 441 0.49 -16.83 -6.99
N LEU A 442 -0.03 -15.70 -6.52
CA LEU A 442 -1.23 -15.05 -7.00
C LEU A 442 -1.11 -13.55 -6.86
N GLU A 443 -1.70 -12.82 -7.80
CA GLU A 443 -1.73 -11.37 -7.83
C GLU A 443 -3.18 -10.88 -8.07
N TRP A 444 -3.60 -9.82 -7.37
CA TRP A 444 -4.88 -9.14 -7.59
C TRP A 444 -4.70 -7.72 -8.11
N THR A 445 -5.16 -7.52 -9.34
CA THR A 445 -5.28 -6.21 -9.99
C THR A 445 -6.68 -6.10 -10.62
N PRO A 446 -7.62 -5.36 -10.01
CA PRO A 446 -7.45 -4.38 -8.93
C PRO A 446 -7.25 -4.99 -7.54
N SER A 447 -6.73 -4.16 -6.62
CA SER A 447 -6.45 -4.53 -5.22
C SER A 447 -7.74 -4.87 -4.45
N ILE A 448 -7.69 -5.99 -3.71
CA ILE A 448 -8.69 -6.44 -2.73
C ILE A 448 -8.32 -5.98 -1.30
N ALA A 449 -7.10 -5.48 -1.11
CA ALA A 449 -6.47 -5.16 0.17
C ALA A 449 -6.53 -6.35 1.14
N PRO A 450 -5.77 -7.44 0.85
CA PRO A 450 -5.79 -8.65 1.67
C PRO A 450 -5.20 -8.36 3.05
N SER A 451 -5.82 -8.92 4.08
CA SER A 451 -5.42 -8.71 5.46
C SER A 451 -4.82 -9.98 6.05
N GLY A 452 -5.44 -10.60 7.08
CA GLY A 452 -5.00 -11.87 7.63
C GLY A 452 -4.88 -13.00 6.60
N LEU A 453 -4.28 -14.10 7.02
CA LEU A 453 -4.10 -15.30 6.20
C LEU A 453 -4.20 -16.53 7.10
N ALA A 454 -4.95 -17.53 6.65
CA ALA A 454 -4.93 -18.86 7.26
C ALA A 454 -4.86 -19.93 6.16
N VAL A 455 -4.19 -21.04 6.47
CA VAL A 455 -4.33 -22.30 5.72
C VAL A 455 -5.42 -23.10 6.42
N TYR A 456 -6.44 -23.54 5.68
CA TYR A 456 -7.49 -24.33 6.28
C TYR A 456 -7.03 -25.78 6.51
N ASP A 457 -7.04 -26.22 7.76
CA ASP A 457 -6.68 -27.58 8.17
C ASP A 457 -7.74 -28.24 9.07
N GLY A 458 -8.88 -27.56 9.24
CA GLY A 458 -9.97 -27.99 10.11
C GLY A 458 -10.70 -29.25 9.64
N ALA A 459 -11.54 -29.78 10.53
CA ALA A 459 -12.32 -30.99 10.28
C ALA A 459 -13.73 -30.71 9.73
N LEU A 460 -14.24 -29.48 9.86
CA LEU A 460 -15.63 -29.16 9.51
C LEU A 460 -15.87 -28.95 8.00
N PHE A 461 -14.85 -28.53 7.26
CA PHE A 461 -14.88 -28.35 5.80
C PHE A 461 -13.76 -29.20 5.16
N PRO A 462 -13.84 -30.54 5.20
CA PRO A 462 -12.76 -31.41 4.76
C PRO A 462 -12.30 -31.16 3.31
N GLU A 463 -13.22 -30.72 2.45
CA GLU A 463 -12.97 -30.36 1.06
C GLU A 463 -12.24 -29.03 0.87
N TRP A 464 -12.05 -28.24 1.93
CA TRP A 464 -11.28 -26.99 1.93
C TRP A 464 -9.88 -27.19 2.50
N ARG A 465 -9.53 -28.40 2.91
CA ARG A 465 -8.23 -28.70 3.53
C ARG A 465 -7.09 -28.36 2.58
N GLY A 466 -6.19 -27.52 3.05
CA GLY A 466 -5.09 -26.99 2.26
C GLY A 466 -5.47 -25.74 1.47
N ASP A 467 -6.67 -25.21 1.52
CA ASP A 467 -6.97 -23.94 0.85
C ASP A 467 -6.51 -22.75 1.69
N LEU A 468 -6.32 -21.60 1.03
CA LEU A 468 -6.00 -20.37 1.73
C LEU A 468 -7.27 -19.58 1.98
N LEU A 469 -7.39 -19.02 3.17
CA LEU A 469 -8.44 -18.10 3.57
C LEU A 469 -7.84 -16.71 3.71
N VAL A 470 -8.33 -15.76 2.90
CA VAL A 470 -7.79 -14.41 2.79
C VAL A 470 -8.90 -13.38 2.98
N PRO A 471 -9.11 -12.85 4.20
CA PRO A 471 -10.00 -11.72 4.42
C PRO A 471 -9.54 -10.49 3.63
N ALA A 472 -10.49 -9.76 3.07
CA ALA A 472 -10.22 -8.58 2.25
C ALA A 472 -10.87 -7.31 2.81
N LEU A 473 -10.07 -6.25 2.94
CA LEU A 473 -10.50 -4.96 3.45
C LEU A 473 -11.23 -4.14 2.38
N ARG A 474 -10.76 -4.16 1.12
CA ARG A 474 -11.40 -3.45 0.00
C ARG A 474 -12.33 -4.38 -0.77
N GLY A 475 -11.96 -5.66 -0.89
CA GLY A 475 -12.79 -6.71 -1.49
C GLY A 475 -14.07 -7.00 -0.70
N ARG A 476 -14.06 -6.76 0.62
CA ARG A 476 -15.22 -6.91 1.53
C ARG A 476 -15.84 -8.31 1.52
N ALA A 477 -14.98 -9.32 1.42
CA ALA A 477 -15.32 -10.73 1.42
C ALA A 477 -14.15 -11.53 1.98
N LEU A 478 -14.43 -12.77 2.37
CA LEU A 478 -13.41 -13.77 2.66
C LEU A 478 -13.11 -14.51 1.35
N HIS A 479 -11.90 -14.38 0.84
CA HIS A 479 -11.48 -15.09 -0.36
C HIS A 479 -10.96 -16.48 0.03
N ARG A 480 -11.57 -17.54 -0.51
CA ARG A 480 -11.01 -18.88 -0.50
C ARG A 480 -10.20 -19.06 -1.78
N VAL A 481 -8.91 -19.32 -1.63
CA VAL A 481 -8.00 -19.59 -2.75
C VAL A 481 -7.72 -21.09 -2.76
N VAL A 482 -8.27 -21.76 -3.76
CA VAL A 482 -8.25 -23.22 -3.86
C VAL A 482 -6.87 -23.67 -4.37
N ARG A 483 -6.29 -24.66 -3.70
CA ARG A 483 -4.97 -25.19 -4.05
C ARG A 483 -5.02 -26.67 -4.44
N ASP A 484 -4.29 -27.01 -5.50
CA ASP A 484 -3.97 -28.39 -5.89
C ASP A 484 -2.44 -28.56 -5.94
N GLY A 485 -1.89 -29.40 -5.04
CA GLY A 485 -0.44 -29.61 -4.96
C GLY A 485 0.37 -28.32 -4.78
N GLY A 486 -0.18 -27.34 -4.06
CA GLY A 486 0.41 -26.00 -3.86
C GLY A 486 0.20 -25.00 -5.00
N ARG A 487 -0.38 -25.44 -6.13
CA ARG A 487 -0.77 -24.53 -7.22
C ARG A 487 -2.15 -23.97 -6.97
N ILE A 488 -2.33 -22.68 -7.26
CA ILE A 488 -3.63 -22.03 -7.18
C ILE A 488 -4.43 -22.39 -8.43
N VAL A 489 -5.63 -22.92 -8.25
CA VAL A 489 -6.51 -23.41 -9.33
C VAL A 489 -7.82 -22.65 -9.43
N GLU A 490 -8.31 -22.08 -8.34
CA GLU A 490 -9.60 -21.37 -8.29
C GLU A 490 -9.62 -20.32 -7.17
N GLN A 491 -10.54 -19.35 -7.28
CA GLN A 491 -10.86 -18.41 -6.21
C GLN A 491 -12.37 -18.30 -6.04
N GLN A 492 -12.81 -18.32 -4.79
CA GLN A 492 -14.21 -18.15 -4.41
C GLN A 492 -14.33 -17.06 -3.33
N THR A 493 -15.50 -16.44 -3.22
CA THR A 493 -15.79 -15.49 -2.15
C THR A 493 -16.86 -16.02 -1.20
N LEU A 494 -16.62 -15.86 0.10
CA LEU A 494 -17.57 -16.08 1.19
C LEU A 494 -17.85 -14.75 1.88
N LEU A 495 -18.99 -14.65 2.58
CA LEU A 495 -19.39 -13.47 3.36
C LEU A 495 -19.54 -12.18 2.54
N ALA A 496 -19.61 -12.28 1.21
CA ALA A 496 -19.75 -11.12 0.33
C ALA A 496 -21.08 -10.39 0.55
N GLU A 497 -22.10 -11.12 1.00
CA GLU A 497 -23.42 -10.63 1.40
C GLU A 497 -23.37 -9.66 2.58
N LEU A 498 -22.37 -9.76 3.45
CA LEU A 498 -22.21 -8.84 4.58
C LEU A 498 -21.72 -7.47 4.13
N ASN A 499 -21.00 -7.40 2.99
CA ASN A 499 -20.39 -6.18 2.47
C ASN A 499 -19.54 -5.43 3.53
N GLN A 500 -18.86 -6.19 4.39
CA GLN A 500 -18.02 -5.68 5.47
C GLN A 500 -16.54 -5.85 5.15
N ARG A 501 -15.71 -4.94 5.67
CA ARG A 501 -14.26 -5.06 5.61
C ARG A 501 -13.82 -6.18 6.55
N LEU A 502 -12.98 -7.11 6.11
CA LEU A 502 -12.52 -8.22 6.94
C LEU A 502 -11.01 -8.07 7.23
N ARG A 503 -10.63 -8.25 8.50
CA ARG A 503 -9.29 -7.94 9.04
C ARG A 503 -8.44 -9.18 9.30
N ASP A 504 -9.00 -10.19 9.92
CA ASP A 504 -8.24 -11.38 10.29
C ASP A 504 -9.09 -12.63 10.16
N VAL A 505 -8.42 -13.76 9.96
CA VAL A 505 -9.05 -15.06 9.88
C VAL A 505 -8.20 -16.08 10.62
N LYS A 506 -8.83 -16.94 11.41
CA LYS A 506 -8.18 -18.08 12.07
C LYS A 506 -9.06 -19.31 11.97
N VAL A 507 -8.43 -20.47 11.93
CA VAL A 507 -9.13 -21.76 12.03
C VAL A 507 -9.09 -22.20 13.49
N GLY A 508 -10.28 -22.41 14.06
CA GLY A 508 -10.44 -22.88 15.43
C GLY A 508 -10.08 -24.36 15.56
N ARG A 509 -9.77 -24.81 16.78
CA ARG A 509 -9.54 -26.24 17.07
C ARG A 509 -10.77 -27.11 16.85
N ASP A 510 -11.95 -26.49 16.90
CA ASP A 510 -13.23 -27.10 16.53
C ASP A 510 -13.40 -27.26 15.01
N GLY A 511 -12.46 -26.76 14.20
CA GLY A 511 -12.50 -26.79 12.74
C GLY A 511 -13.33 -25.66 12.12
N ALA A 512 -13.91 -24.77 12.93
CA ALA A 512 -14.66 -23.61 12.44
C ALA A 512 -13.72 -22.50 11.96
N ILE A 513 -14.23 -21.62 11.11
CA ILE A 513 -13.48 -20.46 10.61
C ILE A 513 -13.95 -19.23 11.38
N TYR A 514 -13.02 -18.54 12.02
CA TYR A 514 -13.30 -17.32 12.76
C TYR A 514 -12.79 -16.12 11.97
N VAL A 515 -13.64 -15.11 11.80
CA VAL A 515 -13.35 -13.92 10.98
C VAL A 515 -13.58 -12.66 11.81
N LEU A 516 -12.58 -11.79 11.87
CA LEU A 516 -12.70 -10.46 12.44
C LEU A 516 -13.08 -9.44 11.36
N THR A 517 -14.09 -8.63 11.61
CA THR A 517 -14.44 -7.48 10.76
C THR A 517 -13.60 -6.26 11.15
N ASP A 518 -13.44 -5.28 10.24
CA ASP A 518 -12.58 -4.10 10.43
C ASP A 518 -13.42 -2.82 10.56
N GLY A 519 -13.14 -2.01 11.57
CA GLY A 519 -13.80 -0.72 11.76
C GLY A 519 -14.25 -0.50 13.19
N LEU A 520 -15.11 0.50 13.39
CA LEU A 520 -15.82 0.71 14.65
C LEU A 520 -17.06 -0.19 14.67
N ASP A 521 -17.48 -0.61 15.86
CA ASP A 521 -18.60 -1.55 16.04
C ASP A 521 -18.42 -2.85 15.22
N ALA A 522 -17.19 -3.33 15.18
CA ALA A 522 -16.80 -4.54 14.50
C ALA A 522 -17.24 -5.78 15.29
N SER A 523 -17.16 -6.93 14.62
CA SER A 523 -17.68 -8.20 15.09
C SER A 523 -16.64 -9.31 14.93
N LEU A 524 -16.72 -10.31 15.81
CA LEU A 524 -16.09 -11.61 15.63
C LEU A 524 -17.15 -12.58 15.14
N LEU A 525 -16.95 -13.14 13.94
CA LEU A 525 -17.84 -14.09 13.31
C LEU A 525 -17.25 -15.50 13.38
N ARG A 526 -18.10 -16.52 13.50
CA ARG A 526 -17.75 -17.94 13.43
C ARG A 526 -18.55 -18.59 12.31
N LEU A 527 -17.85 -19.30 11.42
CA LEU A 527 -18.41 -20.01 10.29
C LEU A 527 -18.28 -21.52 10.51
N SER A 528 -19.39 -22.23 10.34
CA SER A 528 -19.47 -23.70 10.41
C SER A 528 -20.37 -24.23 9.30
N PRO A 529 -20.41 -25.55 9.06
CA PRO A 529 -21.43 -26.16 8.23
C PRO A 529 -22.86 -25.80 8.73
N PRO A 530 -23.87 -25.86 7.84
CA PRO A 530 -25.23 -25.40 8.11
C PRO A 530 -25.93 -26.14 9.26
#